data_AF-A0AAV9KA29-F1
#
_entry.id   AF-A0AAV9KA29-F1
#
_cell.length_a   1.000
_cell.length_b   1.000
_cell.length_c   1.000
_cell.angle_alpha   90.00
_cell.angle_beta   90.00
_cell.angle_gamma   90.00
#
_symmetry.space_group_name_H-M   'P 1'
#
loop_
_entity.id
_entity.type
_entity.pdbx_description
1 polymer ?
#
loop_
_entity_poly.entity_id
_entity_poly.type
_entity_poly.pdbx_seq_one_letter_code
_entity_poly.pdbx_strand_id
1 'polypeptide(L)'
;MVYEANARLRDPVYGCAGSIFHLQNQVSDLQAQLANAQAEIVNMQCQQAHLLELICMEMGQSPLAISPPQQSLDNFTHNIPMSFLDDNNFGSVWDALWT
;
A
#
# COMPACT_ATOMS: atom_id res chain seq x y z
N MET A 1 28.29 -2.41 27.60
CA MET A 1 29.42 -1.74 26.91
C MET A 1 30.31 -2.65 26.07
N VAL A 2 30.31 -3.99 26.24
CA VAL A 2 31.22 -4.90 25.47
C VAL A 2 30.97 -4.90 23.96
N TYR A 3 29.71 -4.85 23.50
CA TYR A 3 29.38 -4.84 22.07
C TYR A 3 29.87 -3.57 21.35
N GLU A 4 29.57 -2.40 21.91
CA GLU A 4 30.03 -1.11 21.34
C GLU A 4 31.55 -1.02 21.31
N ALA A 5 32.23 -1.40 22.39
CA ALA A 5 33.69 -1.40 22.44
C ALA A 5 34.30 -2.33 21.38
N ASN A 6 33.77 -3.53 21.22
CA ASN A 6 34.20 -4.46 20.18
C ASN A 6 33.89 -3.94 18.77
N ALA A 7 32.78 -3.23 18.57
CA ALA A 7 32.46 -2.62 17.28
C ALA A 7 33.47 -1.52 16.93
N ARG A 8 33.84 -0.65 17.89
CA ARG A 8 34.87 0.38 17.68
C ARG A 8 36.27 -0.19 17.43
N LEU A 9 36.59 -1.37 17.97
CA LEU A 9 37.86 -2.04 17.65
C LEU A 9 37.92 -2.50 16.18
N ARG A 10 36.78 -2.91 15.60
CA ARG A 10 36.71 -3.36 14.20
C ARG A 10 36.52 -2.21 13.21
N ASP A 11 35.73 -1.21 13.61
CA ASP A 11 35.48 0.00 12.85
C ASP A 11 35.68 1.21 13.79
N PRO A 12 36.88 1.82 13.79
CA PRO A 12 37.22 2.89 14.73
C PRO A 12 36.49 4.20 14.46
N VAL A 13 35.92 4.38 13.28
CA VAL A 13 35.21 5.62 12.92
C VAL A 13 33.73 5.49 13.25
N TYR A 14 33.08 4.43 12.76
CA TYR A 14 31.62 4.32 12.85
C TYR A 14 31.13 3.23 13.83
N GLY A 15 31.94 2.23 14.17
CA GLY A 15 31.59 1.21 15.15
C GLY A 15 30.17 0.64 14.97
N CYS A 16 29.35 0.68 16.03
CA CYS A 16 27.95 0.24 15.94
C CYS A 16 27.04 1.24 15.21
N ALA A 17 27.41 2.52 15.12
CA ALA A 17 26.63 3.52 14.37
C ALA A 17 26.61 3.19 12.88
N GLY A 18 27.70 2.64 12.33
CA GLY A 18 27.73 2.15 10.94
C GLY A 18 26.75 1.00 10.70
N SER A 19 26.64 0.06 11.65
CA SER A 19 25.64 -1.02 11.58
C SER A 19 24.21 -0.49 11.68
N ILE A 20 23.95 0.47 12.57
CA ILE A 20 22.64 1.12 12.70
C ILE A 20 22.25 1.82 11.40
N PHE A 21 23.15 2.63 10.83
CA PHE A 21 22.91 3.31 9.56
C PHE A 21 22.62 2.33 8.42
N HIS A 22 23.36 1.22 8.34
CA HIS A 22 23.13 0.22 7.32
C HIS A 22 21.74 -0.43 7.44
N LEU A 23 21.30 -0.73 8.66
CA LEU A 23 19.95 -1.23 8.91
C LEU A 23 18.87 -0.20 8.57
N GLN A 24 19.09 1.07 8.89
CA GLN A 24 18.18 2.16 8.53
C GLN A 24 18.00 2.26 6.99
N ASN A 25 19.10 2.17 6.23
CA ASN A 25 19.02 2.16 4.77
C ASN A 25 18.26 0.94 4.25
N GLN A 26 18.53 -0.26 4.78
CA GLN A 26 17.80 -1.47 4.37
C GLN A 26 16.29 -1.35 4.63
N VAL A 27 15.91 -0.77 5.77
CA VAL A 27 14.49 -0.51 6.08
C VAL A 27 13.89 0.46 5.06
N SER A 28 14.59 1.54 4.73
CA SER A 28 14.14 2.51 3.73
C SER A 28 13.97 1.88 2.34
N ASP A 29 14.93 1.05 1.91
CA ASP A 29 14.86 0.35 0.62
C ASP A 29 13.67 -0.61 0.54
N LEU A 30 13.40 -1.34 1.64
CA LEU A 30 12.26 -2.25 1.72
C LEU A 30 10.93 -1.49 1.72
N GLN A 31 10.85 -0.35 2.40
CA GLN A 31 9.67 0.52 2.37
C GLN A 31 9.39 1.04 0.96
N ALA A 32 10.43 1.46 0.23
CA ALA A 32 10.30 1.90 -1.16
C ALA A 32 9.81 0.77 -2.07
N GLN A 33 10.33 -0.45 -1.90
CA GLN A 33 9.86 -1.63 -2.64
C GLN A 33 8.39 -1.95 -2.35
N LEU A 34 7.98 -1.86 -1.08
CA LEU A 34 6.58 -2.07 -0.69
C LEU A 34 5.67 -1.04 -1.35
N ALA A 35 6.03 0.25 -1.30
CA ALA A 35 5.26 1.32 -1.92
C ALA A 35 5.13 1.12 -3.44
N ASN A 36 6.20 0.70 -4.12
CA ASN A 36 6.17 0.39 -5.55
C ASN A 36 5.22 -0.78 -5.87
N ALA A 37 5.30 -1.87 -5.10
CA ALA A 37 4.42 -3.03 -5.31
C ALA A 37 2.94 -2.66 -5.08
N GLN A 38 2.65 -1.85 -4.07
CA GLN A 38 1.29 -1.34 -3.81
C GLN A 38 0.77 -0.47 -4.96
N ALA A 39 1.61 0.43 -5.48
CA ALA A 39 1.25 1.26 -6.64
C ALA A 39 0.98 0.41 -7.89
N GLU A 40 1.75 -0.66 -8.10
CA GLU A 40 1.54 -1.59 -9.21
C GLU A 40 0.20 -2.32 -9.10
N ILE A 41 -0.18 -2.79 -7.90
CA ILE A 41 -1.48 -3.44 -7.65
C ILE A 41 -2.63 -2.48 -8.00
N VAL A 42 -2.58 -1.23 -7.51
CA VAL A 42 -3.61 -0.24 -7.80
C VAL A 42 -3.68 0.09 -9.29
N ASN A 43 -2.52 0.20 -9.95
CA ASN A 43 -2.45 0.43 -11.38
C ASN A 43 -3.12 -0.72 -12.18
N MET A 44 -2.85 -1.98 -11.81
CA MET A 44 -3.47 -3.13 -12.44
C MET A 44 -4.99 -3.17 -12.21
N GLN A 45 -5.46 -2.86 -11.00
CA GLN A 45 -6.88 -2.79 -10.67
C GLN A 45 -7.58 -1.69 -11.48
N CYS A 46 -6.96 -0.51 -11.60
CA CYS A 46 -7.47 0.59 -12.41
C CYS A 46 -7.59 0.20 -13.89
N GLN A 47 -6.56 -0.46 -14.44
CA GLN A 47 -6.60 -0.97 -15.81
C GLN A 47 -7.69 -2.01 -16.01
N GLN A 48 -7.87 -2.94 -15.06
CA GLN A 48 -8.95 -3.93 -15.11
C GLN A 48 -10.34 -3.26 -15.10
N ALA A 49 -10.55 -2.27 -14.22
CA ALA A 49 -11.80 -1.52 -14.14
C ALA A 49 -12.09 -0.77 -15.45
N HIS A 50 -11.08 -0.14 -16.05
CA HIS A 50 -11.20 0.54 -17.34
C HIS A 50 -11.58 -0.43 -18.47
N LEU A 51 -10.95 -1.62 -18.54
CA LEU A 51 -11.33 -2.64 -19.52
C LEU A 51 -12.78 -3.10 -19.35
N LEU A 52 -13.24 -3.28 -18.11
CA LEU A 52 -14.62 -3.66 -17.83
C LEU A 52 -15.60 -2.57 -18.29
N GLU A 53 -15.29 -1.30 -18.03
CA GLU A 53 -16.09 -0.16 -18.50
C GLU A 53 -16.24 -0.17 -20.03
N LEU A 54 -15.14 -0.37 -20.78
CA LEU A 54 -15.17 -0.44 -22.24
C LEU A 54 -16.08 -1.58 -22.74
N ILE A 55 -15.97 -2.78 -22.15
CA ILE A 55 -16.79 -3.95 -22.51
C ILE A 55 -18.27 -3.69 -22.21
N CYS A 56 -18.58 -3.09 -21.05
CA CYS A 56 -19.96 -2.76 -20.68
C CYS A 56 -20.57 -1.69 -21.61
N MET A 57 -19.78 -0.70 -22.04
CA MET A 57 -20.23 0.32 -22.99
C MET A 57 -20.46 -0.26 -24.40
N GLU A 58 -19.70 -1.27 -24.81
CA GLU A 58 -19.86 -1.94 -26.11
C GLU A 58 -21.13 -2.80 -26.19
N MET A 59 -21.53 -3.45 -25.09
CA MET A 59 -22.77 -4.25 -25.03
C MET A 59 -24.06 -3.40 -24.89
N GLY A 60 -23.97 -2.07 -24.80
CA GLY A 60 -25.10 -1.16 -24.55
C GLY A 60 -25.76 -0.52 -25.78
N GLN A 61 -25.31 -0.80 -27.01
CA GLN A 61 -25.92 -0.24 -28.23
C GLN A 61 -27.18 -0.99 -28.66
N SER A 62 -28.26 -0.89 -27.87
CA SER A 62 -29.63 -1.01 -28.39
C SER A 62 -30.41 0.23 -27.98
N PRO A 63 -31.06 0.96 -28.90
CA PRO A 63 -31.83 2.13 -28.53
C PRO A 63 -33.16 1.65 -27.96
N LEU A 64 -33.50 2.04 -26.73
CA LEU A 64 -34.86 2.41 -26.33
C LEU A 64 -34.85 2.94 -24.89
N ALA A 65 -35.09 4.24 -24.79
CA ALA A 65 -35.47 4.92 -23.56
C ALA A 65 -36.79 4.34 -23.02
N ILE A 66 -36.86 3.95 -21.75
CA ILE A 66 -38.04 4.01 -20.86
C ILE A 66 -37.52 3.97 -19.40
N SER A 67 -38.13 4.82 -18.56
CA SER A 67 -37.86 5.19 -17.15
C SER A 67 -38.28 4.14 -16.07
N PRO A 68 -37.97 4.33 -14.76
CA PRO A 68 -37.96 3.29 -13.71
C PRO A 68 -39.30 3.11 -12.97
N PRO A 69 -39.47 2.05 -12.15
CA PRO A 69 -39.60 2.28 -10.71
C PRO A 69 -38.92 1.25 -9.78
N GLN A 70 -38.66 1.70 -8.55
CA GLN A 70 -38.02 0.99 -7.44
C GLN A 70 -38.89 -0.13 -6.84
N GLN A 71 -38.25 -1.15 -6.23
CA GLN A 71 -38.58 -1.79 -4.93
C GLN A 71 -37.73 -3.07 -4.76
N SER A 72 -36.68 -3.04 -3.93
CA SER A 72 -36.64 -3.46 -2.51
C SER A 72 -36.66 -4.99 -2.30
N LEU A 73 -35.50 -5.59 -1.96
CA LEU A 73 -35.37 -6.55 -0.85
C LEU A 73 -33.88 -6.94 -0.62
N ASP A 74 -33.30 -6.33 0.41
CA ASP A 74 -32.47 -6.91 1.47
C ASP A 74 -31.10 -7.58 1.22
N ASN A 75 -30.09 -6.91 1.80
CA ASN A 75 -29.12 -7.46 2.77
C ASN A 75 -28.35 -8.74 2.44
N PHE A 76 -27.24 -8.65 1.72
CA PHE A 76 -26.06 -9.48 2.04
C PHE A 76 -24.69 -8.82 1.81
N THR A 77 -24.64 -7.54 1.48
CA THR A 77 -23.38 -6.80 1.23
C THR A 77 -23.07 -5.72 2.27
N HIS A 78 -23.77 -5.75 3.41
CA HIS A 78 -23.20 -5.18 4.64
C HIS A 78 -22.14 -6.17 5.13
N ASN A 79 -20.89 -5.71 5.22
CA ASN A 79 -19.73 -6.37 5.84
C ASN A 79 -18.60 -6.85 4.91
N ILE A 80 -18.31 -6.13 3.81
CA ILE A 80 -16.90 -5.95 3.47
C ILE A 80 -16.54 -4.51 3.83
N PRO A 81 -15.90 -4.28 4.99
CA PRO A 81 -15.36 -2.97 5.29
C PRO A 81 -14.31 -2.62 4.22
N MET A 82 -14.56 -1.58 3.43
CA MET A 82 -13.55 -0.90 2.59
C MET A 82 -12.48 -0.17 3.43
N SER A 83 -12.40 -0.46 4.73
CA SER A 83 -11.44 0.09 5.68
C SER A 83 -10.11 -0.71 5.74
N PHE A 84 -9.85 -1.59 4.78
CA PHE A 84 -8.59 -2.35 4.72
C PHE A 84 -7.52 -1.70 3.82
N LEU A 85 -7.73 -0.45 3.39
CA LEU A 85 -6.72 0.35 2.66
C LEU A 85 -5.99 1.39 3.53
N ASP A 86 -6.17 1.34 4.85
CA ASP A 86 -5.44 2.22 5.77
C ASP A 86 -4.38 1.47 6.59
N ASP A 87 -3.55 0.69 5.91
CA ASP A 87 -2.24 0.30 6.45
C ASP A 87 -1.16 1.36 6.14
N ASN A 88 -1.57 2.63 5.92
CA ASN A 88 -0.66 3.77 5.83
C ASN A 88 -0.13 4.22 7.19
N ASN A 89 -0.66 3.68 8.30
CA ASN A 89 -0.23 4.07 9.65
C ASN A 89 1.07 3.38 10.11
N PHE A 90 1.60 2.37 9.39
CA PHE A 90 2.87 1.78 9.81
C PHE A 90 4.06 2.72 9.50
N GLY A 91 4.00 3.47 8.39
CA GLY A 91 5.05 4.44 8.04
C GLY A 91 5.12 5.62 9.03
N SER A 92 3.96 6.18 9.39
CA SER A 92 3.85 7.33 10.30
C SER A 92 4.29 7.02 11.73
N VAL A 93 4.08 5.79 12.23
CA VAL A 93 4.50 5.38 13.58
C VAL A 93 6.01 5.26 13.68
N TRP A 94 6.69 4.82 12.62
CA TRP A 94 8.15 4.79 12.59
C TRP A 94 8.76 6.19 12.44
N ASP A 95 8.16 7.07 11.61
CA ASP A 95 8.58 8.48 11.46
C ASP A 95 8.55 9.28 12.76
N ALA A 96 7.57 9.01 13.63
CA ALA A 96 7.47 9.65 14.94
C ALA A 96 8.54 9.18 15.95
N LEU A 97 9.21 8.05 15.71
CA LEU A 97 10.18 7.48 16.65
C LEU A 97 11.59 8.06 16.48
N TRP A 98 11.87 8.71 15.35
CA TRP A 98 13.20 9.23 15.01
C TRP A 98 13.28 10.76 14.79
N THR A 99 12.20 11.51 15.05
CA THR A 99 12.20 12.99 15.16
C THR A 99 12.59 13.46 16.56
#